data_AF-A0A957LUV3-F1
#
_entry.id   AF-A0A957LUV3-F1
#
_cell.length_a   1.000
_cell.length_b   1.000
_cell.length_c   1.000
_cell.angle_alpha   90.00
_cell.angle_beta   90.00
_cell.angle_gamma   90.00
#
_symmetry.space_group_name_H-M   'P 1'
#
loop_
_entity.id
_entity.type
_entity.pdbx_description
1 polymer ?
#
loop_
_entity_poly.entity_id
_entity_poly.type
_entity_poly.pdbx_seq_one_letter_code
_entity_poly.pdbx_strand_id
1 'polypeptide(L)'
;MLQNTYHSFQNALFSPNPVVRAIVLGSVLVAGLLLITLFIGIAGPLLALVAAAALIGGVMILNDTHWGFVALCGVVFLIPFASLPFSIGFKPTFLDVALGALFFVWLVKLVIGQQDEFIASPIGLLVALFMLLAVFSFALGLTHSPANTFLLRRFMEILIGVALFFVTINTVRSEDEAIWVTRWVLLAGAGAAAIAVLFYLLPQEITVGILDRMARFDYPGGFGALRFIEDDPTGTMRAIGTAVDPNVLGGMMILVAALLVPQLVSSKPIFPRWLTFLMLATAGLALYLTYSRSALLGLASAVALLAVLKYRRLIPLAIVAGLLLLLLPITQEYVARLLEGFSGQDLAT
;
A
#
# COMPACT_ATOMS: atom_id res chain seq x y z
N MET A 1 35.97 -6.98 28.12
CA MET A 1 34.98 -6.61 29.17
C MET A 1 33.54 -6.88 28.73
N LEU A 2 33.08 -6.37 27.57
CA LEU A 2 31.70 -6.57 27.08
C LEU A 2 31.24 -8.04 26.94
N GLN A 3 32.11 -8.95 26.49
CA GLN A 3 31.79 -10.39 26.37
C GLN A 3 31.57 -11.08 27.74
N ASN A 4 32.34 -10.73 28.77
CA ASN A 4 32.19 -11.32 30.11
C ASN A 4 30.92 -10.86 30.81
N THR A 5 30.53 -9.59 30.60
CA THR A 5 29.23 -9.07 31.06
C THR A 5 28.07 -9.72 30.33
N TYR A 6 28.18 -9.96 29.03
CA TYR A 6 27.15 -10.62 28.24
C TYR A 6 26.91 -12.07 28.68
N HIS A 7 27.98 -12.87 28.83
CA HIS A 7 27.88 -14.25 29.31
C HIS A 7 27.37 -14.34 30.76
N SER A 8 27.78 -13.42 31.64
CA SER A 8 27.27 -13.39 33.02
C SER A 8 25.78 -13.06 33.08
N PHE A 9 25.33 -12.12 32.24
CA PHE A 9 23.92 -11.74 32.16
C PHE A 9 23.05 -12.86 31.58
N GLN A 10 23.55 -13.55 30.55
CA GLN A 10 22.88 -14.69 29.93
C GLN A 10 22.75 -15.87 30.89
N ASN A 11 23.81 -16.19 31.64
CA ASN A 11 23.79 -17.23 32.68
C ASN A 11 22.87 -16.88 33.85
N ALA A 12 22.71 -15.59 34.17
CA ALA A 12 21.78 -15.12 35.20
C ALA A 12 20.32 -15.19 34.74
N LEU A 13 20.04 -14.89 33.47
CA LEU A 13 18.68 -14.97 32.88
C LEU A 13 18.16 -16.41 32.78
N PHE A 14 19.04 -17.36 32.45
CA PHE A 14 18.72 -18.79 32.30
C PHE A 14 19.21 -19.63 33.48
N SER A 15 19.40 -19.01 34.65
CA SER A 15 19.89 -19.71 35.85
C SER A 15 18.94 -20.87 36.23
N PRO A 16 19.49 -22.06 36.58
CA PRO A 16 18.69 -23.18 37.09
C PRO A 16 18.07 -22.89 38.47
N ASN A 17 18.51 -21.84 39.17
CA ASN A 17 17.92 -21.41 40.42
C ASN A 17 16.69 -20.51 40.17
N PRO A 18 15.47 -20.94 40.54
CA PRO A 18 14.24 -20.22 40.23
C PRO A 18 14.17 -18.83 40.87
N VAL A 19 14.84 -18.62 42.02
CA VAL A 19 14.83 -17.34 42.73
C VAL A 19 15.70 -16.31 42.02
N VAL A 20 16.91 -16.70 41.58
CA VAL A 20 17.83 -15.81 40.85
C VAL A 20 17.22 -15.41 39.50
N ARG A 21 16.63 -16.38 38.80
CA ARG A 21 15.90 -16.12 37.54
C ARG A 21 14.72 -15.17 37.75
N ALA A 22 13.93 -15.36 38.81
CA ALA A 22 12.80 -14.48 39.12
C ALA A 22 13.23 -13.05 39.47
N ILE A 23 14.34 -12.88 40.21
CA ILE A 23 14.89 -11.55 40.55
C ILE A 23 15.42 -10.84 39.32
N VAL A 24 16.13 -11.55 38.43
CA VAL A 24 16.70 -10.97 37.20
C VAL A 24 15.59 -10.62 36.20
N LEU A 25 14.59 -11.48 36.01
CA LEU A 25 13.43 -11.15 35.18
C LEU A 25 12.61 -10.01 35.80
N GLY A 26 12.41 -10.04 37.12
CA GLY A 26 11.72 -8.98 37.85
C GLY A 26 12.41 -7.63 37.73
N SER A 27 13.74 -7.57 37.84
CA SER A 27 14.49 -6.32 37.71
C SER A 27 14.47 -5.77 36.28
N VAL A 28 14.56 -6.63 35.27
CA VAL A 28 14.41 -6.24 33.86
C VAL A 28 13.00 -5.71 33.59
N LEU A 29 11.96 -6.38 34.11
CA LEU A 29 10.58 -5.92 33.94
C LEU A 29 10.32 -4.60 34.66
N VAL A 30 10.83 -4.42 35.88
CA VAL A 30 10.70 -3.16 36.64
C VAL A 30 11.47 -2.03 35.96
N ALA A 31 12.70 -2.28 35.49
CA ALA A 31 13.47 -1.29 34.74
C ALA A 31 12.78 -0.91 33.42
N GLY A 32 12.23 -1.90 32.71
CA GLY A 32 11.42 -1.67 31.51
C GLY A 32 10.17 -0.85 31.80
N LEU A 33 9.43 -1.19 32.87
CA LEU A 33 8.25 -0.45 33.31
C LEU A 33 8.59 0.99 33.68
N LEU A 34 9.69 1.22 34.41
CA LEU A 34 10.14 2.57 34.78
C LEU A 34 10.52 3.39 33.56
N LEU A 35 11.24 2.80 32.60
CA LEU A 35 11.60 3.46 31.34
C LEU A 35 10.36 3.81 30.50
N ILE A 36 9.42 2.88 30.37
CA ILE A 36 8.16 3.11 29.63
C ILE A 36 7.34 4.20 30.33
N THR A 37 7.23 4.14 31.66
CA THR A 37 6.47 5.13 32.45
C THR A 37 7.10 6.52 32.36
N LEU A 38 8.42 6.61 32.44
CA LEU A 38 9.17 7.86 32.25
C LEU A 38 8.97 8.41 30.84
N PHE A 39 9.03 7.54 29.83
CA PHE A 39 8.81 7.94 28.44
C PHE A 39 7.38 8.45 28.20
N ILE A 40 6.37 7.78 28.75
CA ILE A 40 4.97 8.25 28.73
C ILE A 40 4.83 9.60 29.43
N GLY A 41 5.51 9.79 30.56
CA GLY A 41 5.50 11.06 31.31
C GLY A 41 6.11 12.24 30.53
N ILE A 42 7.17 12.01 29.75
CA ILE A 42 7.88 13.05 29.00
C ILE A 42 7.23 13.31 27.63
N ALA A 43 6.99 12.26 26.84
CA ALA A 43 6.50 12.37 25.47
C ALA A 43 4.96 12.42 25.40
N GLY A 44 4.28 12.09 26.48
CA GLY A 44 2.83 11.90 26.50
C GLY A 44 2.41 10.51 26.01
N PRO A 45 1.19 10.07 26.37
CA PRO A 45 0.71 8.72 26.13
C PRO A 45 0.56 8.37 24.64
N LEU A 46 0.21 9.36 23.80
CA LEU A 46 0.03 9.14 22.36
C LEU A 46 1.36 8.84 21.66
N LEU A 47 2.39 9.65 21.91
CA LEU A 47 3.72 9.43 21.32
C LEU A 47 4.35 8.14 21.84
N ALA A 48 4.11 7.80 23.12
CA ALA A 48 4.55 6.53 23.68
C ALA A 48 3.92 5.32 22.97
N LEU A 49 2.61 5.38 22.68
CA LEU A 49 1.91 4.33 21.96
C LEU A 49 2.41 4.20 20.51
N VAL A 50 2.64 5.33 19.82
CA VAL A 50 3.21 5.34 18.47
C VAL A 50 4.62 4.74 18.46
N ALA A 51 5.47 5.12 19.41
CA ALA A 51 6.82 4.57 19.52
C ALA A 51 6.81 3.06 19.83
N ALA A 52 5.91 2.60 20.70
CA ALA A 52 5.74 1.19 21.00
C ALA A 52 5.29 0.40 19.75
N ALA A 53 4.30 0.92 19.01
CA ALA A 53 3.86 0.31 17.76
C ALA A 53 4.98 0.26 16.71
N ALA A 54 5.77 1.34 16.59
CA ALA A 54 6.92 1.39 15.69
C ALA A 54 8.02 0.39 16.09
N LEU A 55 8.28 0.24 17.40
CA LEU A 55 9.26 -0.72 17.91
C LEU A 55 8.79 -2.16 17.65
N ILE A 56 7.54 -2.48 17.97
CA ILE A 56 6.95 -3.80 17.71
C ILE A 56 6.99 -4.10 16.22
N GLY A 57 6.54 -3.17 15.38
CA GLY A 57 6.59 -3.31 13.92
C GLY A 57 8.02 -3.52 13.41
N GLY A 58 8.98 -2.73 13.90
CA GLY A 58 10.40 -2.87 13.56
C GLY A 58 10.97 -4.24 13.95
N VAL A 59 10.69 -4.71 15.16
CA VAL A 59 11.11 -6.04 15.62
C VAL A 59 10.44 -7.14 14.80
N MET A 60 9.16 -7.00 14.46
CA MET A 60 8.46 -7.97 13.62
C MET A 60 9.05 -8.05 12.21
N ILE A 61 9.41 -6.92 11.60
CA ILE A 61 10.06 -6.87 10.28
C ILE A 61 11.47 -7.48 10.35
N LEU A 62 12.23 -7.17 11.40
CA LEU A 62 13.56 -7.74 11.61
C LEU A 62 13.50 -9.26 11.78
N ASN A 63 12.51 -9.75 12.53
CA ASN A 63 12.28 -11.18 12.70
C ASN A 63 11.90 -11.80 11.35
N ASP A 64 10.91 -11.22 10.67
CA ASP A 64 10.38 -11.74 9.41
C ASP A 64 10.04 -10.62 8.41
N THR A 65 10.70 -10.67 7.25
CA THR A 65 10.55 -9.70 6.15
C THR A 65 9.13 -9.68 5.59
N HIS A 66 8.33 -10.72 5.79
CA HIS A 66 6.92 -10.74 5.37
C HIS A 66 6.12 -9.59 5.98
N TRP A 67 6.38 -9.22 7.24
CA TRP A 67 5.71 -8.09 7.88
C TRP A 67 6.02 -6.75 7.23
N GLY A 68 7.17 -6.64 6.54
CA GLY A 68 7.50 -5.45 5.75
C GLY A 68 6.55 -5.28 4.56
N PHE A 69 6.17 -6.37 3.89
CA PHE A 69 5.16 -6.32 2.83
C PHE A 69 3.76 -6.00 3.36
N VAL A 70 3.41 -6.50 4.55
CA VAL A 70 2.14 -6.17 5.20
C VAL A 70 2.06 -4.67 5.50
N ALA A 71 3.12 -4.11 6.10
CA ALA A 71 3.22 -2.68 6.37
C ALA A 71 3.15 -1.87 5.07
N LEU A 72 3.86 -2.31 4.02
CA LEU A 72 3.84 -1.66 2.71
C LEU A 72 2.43 -1.67 2.09
N CYS A 73 1.73 -2.80 2.10
CA CYS A 73 0.36 -2.89 1.60
C CYS A 73 -0.58 -1.97 2.38
N GLY A 74 -0.48 -1.96 3.71
CA GLY A 74 -1.27 -1.10 4.56
C GLY A 74 -1.06 0.38 4.24
N VAL A 75 0.20 0.81 4.09
CA VAL A 75 0.53 2.20 3.75
C VAL A 75 0.04 2.57 2.36
N VAL A 76 0.35 1.74 1.35
CA VAL A 76 0.01 2.03 -0.06
C VAL A 76 -1.50 2.13 -0.27
N PHE A 77 -2.30 1.24 0.33
CA PHE A 77 -3.74 1.22 0.08
C PHE A 77 -4.55 2.07 1.07
N LEU A 78 -4.19 2.09 2.36
CA LEU A 78 -5.04 2.71 3.38
C LEU A 78 -4.64 4.16 3.68
N ILE A 79 -3.37 4.52 3.58
CA ILE A 79 -2.86 5.86 3.91
C ILE A 79 -1.74 6.33 2.95
N PRO A 80 -1.95 6.28 1.62
CA PRO A 80 -0.91 6.51 0.61
C PRO A 80 -0.22 7.88 0.68
N PHE A 81 -0.94 8.90 1.15
CA PHE A 81 -0.46 10.28 1.18
C PHE A 81 -0.03 10.76 2.56
N ALA A 82 -0.03 9.87 3.56
CA ALA A 82 0.36 10.24 4.91
C ALA A 82 1.87 10.56 4.96
N SER A 83 2.19 11.72 5.54
CA SER A 83 3.56 12.14 5.80
C SER A 83 3.84 12.31 7.30
N LEU A 84 5.11 12.26 7.66
CA LEU A 84 5.55 12.53 9.04
C LEU A 84 5.37 14.03 9.37
N PRO A 85 4.97 14.37 10.59
CA PRO A 85 4.68 15.76 10.98
C PRO A 85 5.91 16.65 11.14
N PHE A 86 7.11 16.16 10.80
CA PHE A 86 8.38 16.87 10.91
C PHE A 86 9.21 16.72 9.62
N SER A 87 10.06 17.70 9.33
CA SER A 87 10.93 17.74 8.15
C SER A 87 12.40 17.57 8.50
N ILE A 88 13.11 16.70 7.78
CA ILE A 88 14.57 16.48 7.90
C ILE A 88 15.25 16.96 6.60
N GLY A 89 15.01 18.21 6.20
CA GLY A 89 15.37 18.75 4.87
C GLY A 89 14.37 18.41 3.75
N PHE A 90 13.57 17.36 3.94
CA PHE A 90 12.33 17.07 3.21
C PHE A 90 11.32 16.45 4.20
N LYS A 91 10.06 16.31 3.78
CA LYS A 91 9.00 15.70 4.61
C LYS A 91 8.79 14.23 4.20
N PRO A 92 9.31 13.25 4.97
CA PRO A 92 9.17 11.83 4.62
C PRO A 92 7.71 11.38 4.64
N THR A 93 7.32 10.63 3.62
CA THR A 93 6.03 9.93 3.59
C THR A 93 6.11 8.64 4.40
N PHE A 94 4.97 8.12 4.81
CA PHE A 94 4.90 6.80 5.46
C PHE A 94 5.37 5.71 4.50
N LEU A 95 5.18 5.91 3.19
CA LEU A 95 5.68 5.01 2.15
C LEU A 95 7.21 4.99 2.14
N ASP A 96 7.86 6.15 2.25
CA ASP A 96 9.32 6.22 2.32
C ASP A 96 9.88 5.49 3.53
N VAL A 97 9.20 5.64 4.68
CA VAL A 97 9.60 4.97 5.92
C VAL A 97 9.43 3.46 5.79
N ALA A 98 8.30 3.00 5.24
CA ALA A 98 8.03 1.57 5.04
C ALA A 98 9.01 0.93 4.04
N LEU A 99 9.26 1.59 2.91
CA LEU A 99 10.25 1.15 1.92
C LEU A 99 11.66 1.17 2.52
N GLY A 100 12.06 2.26 3.15
CA GLY A 100 13.36 2.38 3.81
C GLY A 100 13.60 1.28 4.84
N ALA A 101 12.61 1.00 5.69
CA ALA A 101 12.69 -0.09 6.67
C ALA A 101 12.80 -1.47 6.00
N LEU A 102 11.97 -1.76 5.00
CA LEU A 102 12.00 -3.04 4.28
C LEU A 102 13.35 -3.27 3.59
N PHE A 103 13.85 -2.26 2.85
CA PHE A 103 15.15 -2.34 2.18
C PHE A 103 16.30 -2.45 3.18
N PHE A 104 16.25 -1.69 4.28
CA PHE A 104 17.26 -1.74 5.33
C PHE A 104 17.34 -3.14 5.95
N VAL A 105 16.21 -3.71 6.35
CA VAL A 105 16.17 -5.07 6.92
C VAL A 105 16.64 -6.11 5.92
N TRP A 106 16.19 -6.03 4.67
CA TRP A 106 16.62 -6.95 3.62
C TRP A 106 18.14 -6.89 3.39
N LEU A 107 18.72 -5.68 3.30
CA LEU A 107 20.15 -5.48 3.11
C LEU A 107 20.96 -6.00 4.31
N VAL A 108 20.51 -5.73 5.53
CA VAL A 108 21.16 -6.24 6.76
C VAL A 108 21.13 -7.77 6.79
N LYS A 109 20.00 -8.41 6.44
CA LYS A 109 19.90 -9.88 6.36
C LYS A 109 20.83 -10.47 5.29
N LEU A 110 20.98 -9.77 4.16
CA LEU A 110 21.92 -10.16 3.10
C LEU A 110 23.38 -10.05 3.60
N VAL A 111 23.75 -8.95 4.25
CA VAL A 111 25.11 -8.74 4.78
C VAL A 111 25.48 -9.71 5.89
N ILE A 112 24.53 -10.06 6.78
CA ILE A 112 24.74 -11.04 7.87
C ILE A 112 24.83 -12.48 7.32
N GLY A 113 24.49 -12.70 6.04
CA GLY A 113 24.50 -14.03 5.43
C GLY A 113 23.34 -14.91 5.90
N GLN A 114 22.23 -14.32 6.37
CA GLN A 114 21.00 -15.07 6.64
C GLN A 114 20.21 -15.37 5.36
N GLN A 115 20.56 -14.72 4.25
CA GLN A 115 20.05 -15.02 2.91
C GLN A 115 21.20 -15.60 2.09
N ASP A 116 21.23 -16.93 1.93
CA ASP A 116 22.38 -17.66 1.39
C ASP A 116 22.63 -17.41 -0.11
N GLU A 117 21.60 -17.03 -0.89
CA GLU A 117 21.73 -16.81 -2.34
C GLU A 117 20.90 -15.61 -2.81
N PHE A 118 21.56 -14.66 -3.48
CA PHE A 118 20.92 -13.61 -4.28
C PHE A 118 20.55 -14.21 -5.65
N ILE A 119 19.26 -14.31 -5.93
CA ILE A 119 18.78 -14.92 -7.17
C ILE A 119 18.67 -13.84 -8.25
N ALA A 120 19.57 -13.90 -9.23
CA ALA A 120 19.48 -13.08 -10.43
C ALA A 120 18.47 -13.70 -11.41
N SER A 121 17.25 -13.16 -11.44
CA SER A 121 16.29 -13.50 -12.51
C SER A 121 16.73 -12.89 -13.84
N PRO A 122 16.57 -13.56 -15.00
CA PRO A 122 16.81 -12.97 -16.31
C PRO A 122 16.02 -11.67 -16.55
N ILE A 123 14.82 -11.57 -15.96
CA ILE A 123 14.00 -10.35 -15.98
C ILE A 123 14.64 -9.24 -15.14
N GLY A 124 15.36 -9.60 -14.08
CA GLY A 124 16.09 -8.65 -13.24
C GLY A 124 17.13 -7.86 -14.01
N LEU A 125 17.77 -8.43 -15.04
CA LEU A 125 18.66 -7.69 -15.93
C LEU A 125 17.91 -6.63 -16.73
N LEU A 126 16.73 -6.97 -17.26
CA LEU A 126 15.88 -6.01 -18.01
C LEU A 126 15.39 -4.89 -17.11
N VAL A 127 15.01 -5.20 -15.86
CA VAL A 127 14.62 -4.20 -14.86
C VAL A 127 15.80 -3.30 -14.50
N ALA A 128 16.99 -3.86 -14.29
CA ALA A 128 18.20 -3.08 -14.01
C ALA A 128 18.56 -2.17 -15.19
N LEU A 129 18.44 -2.66 -16.42
CA LEU A 129 18.68 -1.87 -17.63
C LEU A 129 17.65 -0.75 -17.79
N PHE A 130 16.38 -1.02 -17.49
CA PHE A 130 15.34 0.02 -17.44
C PHE A 130 15.65 1.08 -16.38
N MET A 131 16.08 0.68 -15.18
CA MET A 131 16.50 1.64 -14.14
C MET A 131 17.70 2.47 -14.58
N LEU A 132 18.70 1.86 -15.22
CA LEU A 132 19.86 2.56 -15.76
C LEU A 132 19.45 3.56 -16.84
N LEU A 133 18.56 3.15 -17.76
CA LEU A 133 18.00 4.04 -18.78
C LEU A 133 17.25 5.21 -18.12
N ALA A 134 16.42 4.95 -17.11
CA ALA A 134 15.71 5.99 -16.38
C ALA A 134 16.65 6.99 -15.71
N VAL A 135 17.75 6.52 -15.10
CA VAL A 135 18.79 7.38 -14.52
C VAL A 135 19.49 8.23 -15.59
N PHE A 136 19.84 7.64 -16.73
CA PHE A 136 20.43 8.37 -17.85
C PHE A 136 19.47 9.41 -18.43
N SER A 137 18.20 9.04 -18.66
CA SER A 137 17.17 9.96 -19.14
C SER A 137 16.92 11.11 -18.16
N PHE A 138 16.90 10.83 -16.86
CA PHE A 138 16.78 11.86 -15.83
C PHE A 138 17.99 12.80 -15.84
N ALA A 139 19.22 12.26 -15.86
CA ALA A 139 20.45 13.04 -15.90
C ALA A 139 20.53 13.93 -17.16
N LEU A 140 20.13 13.42 -18.32
CA LEU A 140 20.03 14.21 -19.55
C LEU A 140 18.94 15.29 -19.46
N GLY A 141 17.81 14.99 -18.82
CA GLY A 141 16.73 15.95 -18.57
C GLY A 141 17.16 17.12 -17.69
N LEU A 142 18.08 16.90 -16.75
CA LEU A 142 18.62 17.96 -15.88
C LEU A 142 19.36 19.06 -16.64
N THR A 143 19.79 18.81 -17.88
CA THR A 143 20.40 19.85 -18.73
C THR A 143 19.37 20.88 -19.22
N HIS A 144 18.08 20.53 -19.23
CA HIS A 144 16.99 21.39 -19.69
C HIS A 144 16.19 21.99 -18.53
N SER A 145 16.22 21.37 -17.34
CA SER A 145 15.54 21.86 -16.15
C SER A 145 16.34 21.53 -14.89
N PRO A 146 16.74 22.53 -14.08
CA PRO A 146 17.56 22.29 -12.90
C PRO A 146 16.84 21.40 -11.87
N ALA A 147 17.60 20.49 -11.26
CA ALA A 147 17.07 19.59 -10.24
C ALA A 147 16.61 20.37 -9.00
N ASN A 148 15.32 20.29 -8.70
CA ASN A 148 14.79 20.68 -7.39
C ASN A 148 14.74 19.44 -6.47
N THR A 149 14.89 19.62 -5.15
CA THR A 149 14.77 18.58 -4.13
C THR A 149 13.48 17.76 -4.30
N PHE A 150 12.37 18.40 -4.66
CA PHE A 150 11.10 17.72 -4.95
C PHE A 150 11.21 16.74 -6.14
N LEU A 151 11.81 17.18 -7.26
CA LEU A 151 11.97 16.35 -8.45
C LEU A 151 12.92 15.18 -8.20
N LEU A 152 14.06 15.45 -7.56
CA LEU A 152 15.03 14.41 -7.21
C LEU A 152 14.39 13.36 -6.31
N ARG A 153 13.66 13.80 -5.28
CA ARG A 153 12.93 12.92 -4.36
C ARG A 153 11.92 12.05 -5.08
N ARG A 154 11.02 12.65 -5.87
CA ARG A 154 10.00 11.88 -6.60
C ARG A 154 10.63 10.87 -7.56
N PHE A 155 11.73 11.24 -8.21
CA PHE A 155 12.47 10.34 -9.08
C PHE A 155 13.09 9.17 -8.29
N MET A 156 13.70 9.44 -7.12
CA MET A 156 14.21 8.38 -6.24
C MET A 156 13.10 7.48 -5.70
N GLU A 157 11.93 8.02 -5.34
CA GLU A 157 10.75 7.24 -4.93
C GLU A 157 10.34 6.25 -6.02
N ILE A 158 10.30 6.69 -7.28
CA ILE A 158 10.01 5.82 -8.43
C ILE A 158 11.08 4.74 -8.57
N LEU A 159 12.37 5.09 -8.49
CA LEU A 159 13.44 4.10 -8.59
C LEU A 159 13.40 3.07 -7.45
N ILE A 160 13.13 3.48 -6.22
CA ILE A 160 12.97 2.56 -5.08
C ILE A 160 11.75 1.68 -5.28
N GLY A 161 10.65 2.23 -5.78
CA GLY A 161 9.45 1.47 -6.15
C GLY A 161 9.72 0.40 -7.20
N VAL A 162 10.52 0.71 -8.23
CA VAL A 162 10.97 -0.27 -9.23
C VAL A 162 11.93 -1.28 -8.61
N ALA A 163 12.86 -0.83 -7.77
CA ALA A 163 13.83 -1.69 -7.09
C ALA A 163 13.18 -2.70 -6.13
N LEU A 164 11.95 -2.44 -5.66
CA LEU A 164 11.16 -3.37 -4.86
C LEU A 164 10.99 -4.73 -5.55
N PHE A 165 11.08 -4.77 -6.88
CA PHE A 165 11.18 -6.00 -7.65
C PHE A 165 12.27 -6.94 -7.10
N PHE A 166 13.49 -6.43 -6.88
CA PHE A 166 14.62 -7.23 -6.40
C PHE A 166 14.42 -7.73 -4.99
N VAL A 167 13.84 -6.89 -4.11
CA VAL A 167 13.49 -7.32 -2.76
C VAL A 167 12.47 -8.45 -2.84
N THR A 168 11.40 -8.25 -3.62
CA THR A 168 10.29 -9.20 -3.75
C THR A 168 10.74 -10.57 -4.25
N ILE A 169 11.54 -10.64 -5.33
CA ILE A 169 11.99 -11.93 -5.87
C ILE A 169 12.96 -12.67 -4.93
N ASN A 170 13.67 -11.94 -4.07
CA ASN A 170 14.62 -12.54 -3.12
C ASN A 170 13.96 -12.90 -1.79
N THR A 171 12.81 -12.30 -1.45
CA THR A 171 12.08 -12.59 -0.20
C THR A 171 10.90 -13.53 -0.39
N VAL A 172 10.21 -13.48 -1.53
CA VAL A 172 9.03 -14.29 -1.83
C VAL A 172 9.45 -15.45 -2.73
N ARG A 173 9.81 -16.58 -2.13
CA ARG A 173 10.43 -17.73 -2.80
C ARG A 173 9.47 -18.92 -2.94
N SER A 174 8.45 -19.02 -2.11
CA SER A 174 7.47 -20.11 -2.15
C SER A 174 6.08 -19.68 -2.61
N GLU A 175 5.27 -20.65 -3.05
CA GLU A 175 3.85 -20.42 -3.38
C GLU A 175 3.08 -19.87 -2.18
N ASP A 176 3.36 -20.38 -0.98
CA ASP A 176 2.70 -19.94 0.26
C ASP A 176 3.02 -18.48 0.59
N GLU A 177 4.26 -18.04 0.39
CA GLU A 177 4.67 -16.64 0.58
C GLU A 177 4.04 -15.72 -0.47
N ALA A 178 3.96 -16.17 -1.73
CA ALA A 178 3.28 -15.42 -2.79
C ALA A 178 1.78 -15.27 -2.48
N ILE A 179 1.13 -16.34 -2.01
CA ILE A 179 -0.25 -16.30 -1.51
C ILE A 179 -0.35 -15.35 -0.32
N TRP A 180 0.60 -15.39 0.61
CA TRP A 180 0.62 -14.51 1.79
C TRP A 180 0.66 -13.03 1.42
N VAL A 181 1.60 -12.62 0.57
CA VAL A 181 1.69 -11.21 0.11
C VAL A 181 0.42 -10.82 -0.66
N THR A 182 -0.05 -11.69 -1.55
CA THR A 182 -1.28 -11.45 -2.31
C THR A 182 -2.50 -11.27 -1.40
N ARG A 183 -2.62 -12.05 -0.31
CA ARG A 183 -3.70 -11.89 0.69
C ARG A 183 -3.74 -10.48 1.24
N TRP A 184 -2.59 -9.93 1.62
CA TRP A 184 -2.51 -8.58 2.19
C TRP A 184 -2.74 -7.49 1.17
N VAL A 185 -2.29 -7.65 -0.07
CA VAL A 185 -2.67 -6.75 -1.18
C VAL A 185 -4.19 -6.72 -1.36
N LEU A 186 -4.83 -7.90 -1.38
CA LEU A 186 -6.28 -8.01 -1.56
C LEU A 186 -7.06 -7.43 -0.37
N LEU A 187 -6.64 -7.72 0.87
CA LEU A 187 -7.30 -7.20 2.08
C LEU A 187 -7.13 -5.69 2.22
N ALA A 188 -5.92 -5.16 2.01
CA ALA A 188 -5.68 -3.73 2.08
C ALA A 188 -6.40 -2.98 0.96
N GLY A 189 -6.40 -3.54 -0.26
CA GLY A 189 -7.17 -3.03 -1.39
C GLY A 189 -8.68 -3.02 -1.15
N ALA A 190 -9.24 -4.10 -0.60
CA ALA A 190 -10.65 -4.14 -0.22
C ALA A 190 -10.96 -3.15 0.93
N GLY A 191 -10.03 -2.95 1.86
CA GLY A 191 -10.13 -1.92 2.89
C GLY A 191 -10.19 -0.52 2.29
N ALA A 192 -9.32 -0.21 1.33
CA ALA A 192 -9.34 1.07 0.60
C ALA A 192 -10.65 1.27 -0.16
N ALA A 193 -11.15 0.22 -0.83
CA ALA A 193 -12.45 0.23 -1.51
C ALA A 193 -13.60 0.52 -0.53
N ALA A 194 -13.61 -0.16 0.62
CA ALA A 194 -14.63 0.03 1.64
C ALA A 194 -14.60 1.45 2.23
N ILE A 195 -13.41 2.00 2.48
CA ILE A 195 -13.24 3.40 2.94
C ILE A 195 -13.76 4.37 1.88
N ALA A 196 -13.45 4.13 0.60
CA ALA A 196 -13.92 4.98 -0.49
C ALA A 196 -15.44 4.96 -0.64
N VAL A 197 -16.07 3.78 -0.60
CA VAL A 197 -17.53 3.64 -0.64
C VAL A 197 -18.15 4.30 0.60
N LEU A 198 -17.57 4.11 1.78
CA LEU A 198 -18.06 4.74 3.01
C LEU A 198 -18.00 6.27 2.92
N PHE A 199 -16.87 6.84 2.49
CA PHE A 199 -16.72 8.29 2.34
C PHE A 199 -17.69 8.88 1.32
N TYR A 200 -18.04 8.12 0.28
CA TYR A 200 -19.03 8.52 -0.72
C TYR A 200 -20.46 8.53 -0.16
N LEU A 201 -20.78 7.60 0.75
CA LEU A 201 -22.11 7.50 1.37
C LEU A 201 -22.31 8.46 2.54
N LEU A 202 -21.22 8.89 3.19
CA LEU A 202 -21.27 9.81 4.31
C LEU A 202 -21.56 11.26 3.83
N PRO A 203 -22.26 12.07 4.65
CA PRO A 203 -22.37 13.51 4.44
C PRO A 203 -20.99 14.17 4.30
N GLN A 204 -20.90 15.17 3.43
CA GLN A 204 -19.64 15.82 3.05
C GLN A 204 -18.93 16.40 4.27
N GLU A 205 -19.68 16.95 5.22
CA GLU A 205 -19.16 17.57 6.45
C GLU A 205 -18.46 16.53 7.35
N ILE A 206 -18.97 15.31 7.38
CA ILE A 206 -18.35 14.22 8.15
C ILE A 206 -17.05 13.78 7.46
N THR A 207 -17.08 13.60 6.15
CA THR A 207 -15.90 13.22 5.37
C THR A 207 -14.80 14.28 5.49
N VAL A 208 -15.14 15.56 5.33
CA VAL A 208 -14.21 16.68 5.53
C VAL A 208 -13.68 16.71 6.97
N GLY A 209 -14.55 16.54 7.98
CA GLY A 209 -14.11 16.50 9.38
C GLY A 209 -13.18 15.33 9.70
N ILE A 210 -13.29 14.19 9.01
CA ILE A 210 -12.34 13.08 9.11
C ILE A 210 -11.00 13.47 8.46
N LEU A 211 -11.03 14.01 7.24
CA LEU A 211 -9.82 14.43 6.51
C LEU A 211 -9.07 15.57 7.22
N ASP A 212 -9.78 16.51 7.84
CA ASP A 212 -9.20 17.58 8.66
C ASP A 212 -8.39 17.03 9.84
N ARG A 213 -8.87 15.95 10.47
CA ARG A 213 -8.10 15.26 11.53
C ARG A 213 -6.88 14.53 10.98
N MET A 214 -6.86 14.23 9.68
CA MET A 214 -5.72 13.66 8.98
C MET A 214 -4.75 14.74 8.46
N ALA A 215 -5.11 16.02 8.50
CA ALA A 215 -4.24 17.13 8.06
C ALA A 215 -2.89 17.19 8.81
N ARG A 216 -2.81 16.65 10.02
CA ARG A 216 -1.54 16.43 10.75
C ARG A 216 -0.53 15.55 10.00
N PHE A 217 -1.00 14.77 9.03
CA PHE A 217 -0.21 13.90 8.15
C PHE A 217 -0.21 14.40 6.70
N ASP A 218 -0.42 15.70 6.47
CA ASP A 218 -0.52 16.36 5.14
C ASP A 218 -1.66 15.90 4.22
N TYR A 219 -2.70 15.31 4.78
CA TYR A 219 -3.94 15.17 4.01
C TYR A 219 -4.52 16.57 3.74
N PRO A 220 -5.08 16.82 2.54
CA PRO A 220 -5.76 18.09 2.28
C PRO A 220 -6.97 18.21 3.20
N GLY A 221 -7.08 19.37 3.83
CA GLY A 221 -8.21 19.73 4.69
C GLY A 221 -9.26 20.55 3.97
N GLY A 222 -10.41 20.71 4.63
CA GLY A 222 -11.56 21.46 4.17
C GLY A 222 -12.27 20.84 2.98
N PHE A 223 -13.24 21.59 2.43
CA PHE A 223 -14.03 21.16 1.27
C PHE A 223 -13.20 21.03 -0.02
N GLY A 224 -12.00 21.63 -0.08
CA GLY A 224 -11.07 21.48 -1.20
C GLY A 224 -10.44 20.08 -1.32
N ALA A 225 -10.62 19.23 -0.32
CA ALA A 225 -10.23 17.81 -0.39
C ALA A 225 -11.20 16.97 -1.23
N LEU A 226 -12.45 17.43 -1.40
CA LEU A 226 -13.46 16.74 -2.19
C LEU A 226 -13.20 16.94 -3.68
N ARG A 227 -13.45 15.90 -4.47
CA ARG A 227 -13.24 15.92 -5.92
C ARG A 227 -14.55 15.73 -6.63
N PHE A 228 -14.79 16.57 -7.62
CA PHE A 228 -15.99 16.55 -8.42
C PHE A 228 -15.64 16.26 -9.87
N ILE A 229 -16.63 15.82 -10.64
CA ILE A 229 -16.50 15.71 -12.09
C ILE A 229 -16.25 17.11 -12.66
N GLU A 230 -15.30 17.22 -13.60
CA GLU A 230 -14.95 18.49 -14.27
C GLU A 230 -14.53 19.61 -13.29
N ASP A 231 -14.17 19.23 -12.06
CA ASP A 231 -13.94 20.14 -10.93
C ASP A 231 -15.10 21.14 -10.68
N ASP A 232 -16.33 20.78 -11.09
CA ASP A 232 -17.55 21.54 -10.83
C ASP A 232 -18.14 21.17 -9.45
N PRO A 233 -18.13 22.07 -8.45
CA PRO A 233 -18.68 21.79 -7.12
C PRO A 233 -20.20 21.51 -7.11
N THR A 234 -20.91 21.88 -8.17
CA THR A 234 -22.34 21.58 -8.34
C THR A 234 -22.60 20.24 -9.01
N GLY A 235 -21.55 19.63 -9.57
CA GLY A 235 -21.59 18.34 -10.24
C GLY A 235 -21.52 17.14 -9.30
N THR A 236 -21.45 15.95 -9.89
CA THR A 236 -21.38 14.69 -9.14
C THR A 236 -20.01 14.52 -8.49
N MET A 237 -20.00 14.23 -7.20
CA MET A 237 -18.78 13.92 -6.45
C MET A 237 -18.15 12.62 -6.96
N ARG A 238 -16.82 12.54 -6.95
CA ARG A 238 -16.04 11.34 -7.27
C ARG A 238 -15.56 10.69 -5.97
N ALA A 239 -15.59 9.36 -5.90
CA ALA A 239 -15.04 8.63 -4.77
C ALA A 239 -13.52 8.81 -4.69
N ILE A 240 -13.04 9.20 -3.51
CA ILE A 240 -11.61 9.44 -3.23
C ILE A 240 -11.04 8.52 -2.13
N GLY A 241 -11.86 8.14 -1.14
CA GLY A 241 -11.37 7.47 0.07
C GLY A 241 -10.21 8.23 0.72
N THR A 242 -9.25 7.50 1.28
CA THR A 242 -7.98 8.04 1.78
C THR A 242 -6.92 8.20 0.69
N ALA A 243 -7.24 7.87 -0.56
CA ALA A 243 -6.37 8.16 -1.69
C ALA A 243 -6.50 9.63 -2.15
N VAL A 244 -7.54 10.37 -1.73
CA VAL A 244 -7.74 11.81 -2.00
C VAL A 244 -7.93 12.18 -3.49
N ASP A 245 -7.38 11.38 -4.39
CA ASP A 245 -7.43 11.50 -5.83
C ASP A 245 -8.19 10.29 -6.42
N PRO A 246 -9.27 10.53 -7.18
CA PRO A 246 -10.10 9.48 -7.73
C PRO A 246 -9.38 8.65 -8.81
N ASN A 247 -8.38 9.19 -9.50
CA ASN A 247 -7.61 8.47 -10.50
C ASN A 247 -6.60 7.52 -9.84
N VAL A 248 -5.97 7.96 -8.75
CA VAL A 248 -5.09 7.10 -7.94
C VAL A 248 -5.90 5.94 -7.34
N LEU A 249 -7.06 6.23 -6.75
CA LEU A 249 -7.97 5.20 -6.26
C LEU A 249 -8.41 4.25 -7.39
N GLY A 250 -8.79 4.79 -8.55
CA GLY A 250 -9.14 4.01 -9.73
C GLY A 250 -8.02 3.04 -10.13
N GLY A 251 -6.77 3.53 -10.23
CA GLY A 251 -5.60 2.70 -10.51
C GLY A 251 -5.39 1.57 -9.49
N MET A 252 -5.54 1.86 -8.19
CA MET A 252 -5.50 0.84 -7.14
C MET A 252 -6.60 -0.21 -7.32
N MET A 253 -7.82 0.21 -7.62
CA MET A 253 -8.96 -0.70 -7.80
C MET A 253 -8.82 -1.58 -9.03
N ILE A 254 -8.21 -1.11 -10.13
CA ILE A 254 -7.91 -1.95 -11.30
C ILE A 254 -7.03 -3.12 -10.87
N LEU A 255 -5.92 -2.84 -10.17
CA LEU A 255 -4.96 -3.86 -9.75
C LEU A 255 -5.62 -4.89 -8.82
N VAL A 256 -6.38 -4.41 -7.82
CA VAL A 256 -7.04 -5.27 -6.84
C VAL A 256 -8.16 -6.09 -7.49
N ALA A 257 -9.03 -5.46 -8.28
CA ALA A 257 -10.13 -6.15 -8.96
C ALA A 257 -9.60 -7.17 -9.98
N ALA A 258 -8.56 -6.84 -10.75
CA ALA A 258 -7.95 -7.78 -11.69
C ALA A 258 -7.37 -9.01 -11.00
N LEU A 259 -6.87 -8.88 -9.76
CA LEU A 259 -6.44 -10.01 -8.94
C LEU A 259 -7.60 -10.80 -8.31
N LEU A 260 -8.72 -10.13 -7.98
CA LEU A 260 -9.91 -10.78 -7.38
C LEU A 260 -10.75 -11.55 -8.39
N VAL A 261 -10.89 -11.05 -9.63
CA VAL A 261 -11.72 -11.69 -10.67
C VAL A 261 -11.37 -13.17 -10.89
N PRO A 262 -10.11 -13.58 -11.14
CA PRO A 262 -9.78 -14.99 -11.35
C PRO A 262 -10.02 -15.84 -10.08
N GLN A 263 -10.01 -15.25 -8.89
CA GLN A 263 -10.26 -15.96 -7.62
C GLN A 263 -11.71 -16.45 -7.50
N LEU A 264 -12.67 -15.83 -8.20
CA LEU A 264 -14.06 -16.32 -8.22
C LEU A 264 -14.22 -17.65 -8.96
N VAL A 265 -13.38 -17.87 -9.98
CA VAL A 265 -13.50 -19.00 -10.91
C VAL A 265 -12.42 -20.06 -10.66
N SER A 266 -11.34 -19.70 -9.97
CA SER A 266 -10.25 -20.62 -9.62
C SER A 266 -10.74 -21.82 -8.79
N SER A 267 -10.10 -22.97 -9.01
CA SER A 267 -10.31 -24.20 -8.22
C SER A 267 -9.72 -24.11 -6.81
N LYS A 268 -8.67 -23.29 -6.64
CA LYS A 268 -8.01 -23.04 -5.36
C LYS A 268 -7.99 -21.53 -5.10
N PRO A 269 -9.11 -20.94 -4.62
CA PRO A 269 -9.15 -19.52 -4.33
C PRO A 269 -8.40 -19.20 -3.03
N ILE A 270 -7.80 -18.01 -2.96
CA ILE A 270 -7.06 -17.56 -1.77
C ILE A 270 -7.99 -17.37 -0.56
N PHE A 271 -9.21 -16.86 -0.81
CA PHE A 271 -10.26 -16.62 0.17
C PHE A 271 -11.53 -17.40 -0.18
N PRO A 272 -12.45 -17.62 0.78
CA PRO A 272 -13.78 -18.15 0.48
C PRO A 272 -14.48 -17.31 -0.61
N ARG A 273 -15.15 -17.97 -1.55
CA ARG A 273 -15.74 -17.30 -2.73
C ARG A 273 -16.72 -16.18 -2.38
N TRP A 274 -17.47 -16.32 -1.28
CA TRP A 274 -18.40 -15.27 -0.83
C TRP A 274 -17.66 -14.01 -0.40
N LEU A 275 -16.51 -14.14 0.27
CA LEU A 275 -15.68 -13.02 0.70
C LEU A 275 -14.99 -12.38 -0.51
N THR A 276 -14.46 -13.19 -1.42
CA THR A 276 -13.90 -12.70 -2.70
C THR A 276 -14.94 -11.92 -3.49
N PHE A 277 -16.18 -12.40 -3.55
CA PHE A 277 -17.27 -11.70 -4.22
C PHE A 277 -17.58 -10.38 -3.53
N LEU A 278 -17.66 -10.35 -2.20
CA LEU A 278 -17.86 -9.12 -1.44
C LEU A 278 -16.74 -8.10 -1.73
N MET A 279 -15.49 -8.52 -1.66
CA MET A 279 -14.31 -7.68 -1.94
C MET A 279 -14.34 -7.15 -3.38
N LEU A 280 -14.69 -8.00 -4.34
CA LEU A 280 -14.78 -7.60 -5.75
C LEU A 280 -15.94 -6.64 -5.98
N ALA A 281 -17.09 -6.88 -5.35
CA ALA A 281 -18.25 -5.99 -5.44
C ALA A 281 -17.92 -4.61 -4.84
N THR A 282 -17.27 -4.57 -3.68
CA THR A 282 -16.83 -3.30 -3.07
C THR A 282 -15.79 -2.58 -3.92
N ALA A 283 -14.81 -3.29 -4.48
CA ALA A 283 -13.78 -2.71 -5.35
C ALA A 283 -14.37 -2.21 -6.68
N GLY A 284 -15.29 -2.98 -7.28
CA GLY A 284 -16.00 -2.60 -8.49
C GLY A 284 -16.93 -1.40 -8.26
N LEU A 285 -17.62 -1.35 -7.12
CA LEU A 285 -18.42 -0.20 -6.74
C LEU A 285 -17.54 1.04 -6.51
N ALA A 286 -16.45 0.92 -5.75
CA ALA A 286 -15.50 2.01 -5.57
C ALA A 286 -14.96 2.52 -6.91
N LEU A 287 -14.55 1.59 -7.80
CA LEU A 287 -14.08 1.92 -9.15
C LEU A 287 -15.14 2.67 -9.96
N TYR A 288 -16.39 2.20 -9.95
CA TYR A 288 -17.50 2.87 -10.63
C TYR A 288 -17.72 4.29 -10.09
N LEU A 289 -17.71 4.46 -8.76
CA LEU A 289 -17.88 5.76 -8.10
C LEU A 289 -16.68 6.71 -8.30
N THR A 290 -15.52 6.23 -8.76
CA THR A 290 -14.41 7.11 -9.14
C THR A 290 -14.68 7.88 -10.43
N TYR A 291 -15.68 7.47 -11.23
CA TYR A 291 -15.96 8.00 -12.56
C TYR A 291 -14.74 7.99 -13.50
N SER A 292 -13.81 7.05 -13.30
CA SER A 292 -12.60 6.93 -14.12
C SER A 292 -12.80 5.96 -15.29
N ARG A 293 -12.92 6.50 -16.50
CA ARG A 293 -13.10 5.72 -17.74
C ARG A 293 -11.87 4.89 -18.09
N SER A 294 -10.69 5.48 -17.99
CA SER A 294 -9.41 4.79 -18.22
C SER A 294 -9.25 3.62 -17.26
N ALA A 295 -9.73 3.75 -16.02
CA ALA A 295 -9.69 2.68 -15.05
C ALA A 295 -10.66 1.54 -15.38
N LEU A 296 -11.88 1.86 -15.84
CA LEU A 296 -12.83 0.84 -16.28
C LEU A 296 -12.35 0.09 -17.53
N LEU A 297 -11.78 0.80 -18.50
CA LEU A 297 -11.14 0.19 -19.67
C LEU A 297 -9.95 -0.68 -19.26
N GLY A 298 -9.10 -0.19 -18.33
CA GLY A 298 -7.97 -0.96 -17.81
C GLY A 298 -8.41 -2.27 -17.14
N LEU A 299 -9.48 -2.24 -16.33
CA LEU A 299 -10.05 -3.45 -15.75
C LEU A 299 -10.63 -4.39 -16.81
N ALA A 300 -11.39 -3.86 -17.77
CA ALA A 300 -11.96 -4.65 -18.87
C ALA A 300 -10.87 -5.33 -19.69
N SER A 301 -9.80 -4.61 -20.04
CA SER A 301 -8.63 -5.16 -20.74
C SER A 301 -7.93 -6.25 -19.94
N ALA A 302 -7.73 -6.04 -18.63
CA ALA A 302 -7.12 -7.04 -17.76
C ALA A 302 -7.96 -8.33 -17.68
N VAL A 303 -9.28 -8.19 -17.49
CA VAL A 303 -10.21 -9.33 -17.46
C VAL A 303 -10.26 -10.04 -18.81
N ALA A 304 -10.29 -9.30 -19.92
CA ALA A 304 -10.29 -9.87 -21.27
C ALA A 304 -9.02 -10.69 -21.53
N LEU A 305 -7.84 -10.15 -21.20
CA LEU A 305 -6.57 -10.88 -21.33
C LEU A 305 -6.58 -12.16 -20.49
N LEU A 306 -7.02 -12.09 -19.23
CA LEU A 306 -7.14 -13.27 -18.37
C LEU A 306 -8.11 -14.31 -18.92
N ALA A 307 -9.24 -13.85 -19.47
CA ALA A 307 -10.28 -14.70 -20.04
C ALA A 307 -9.78 -15.45 -21.29
N VAL A 308 -9.03 -14.76 -22.17
CA VAL A 308 -8.44 -15.33 -23.38
C VAL A 308 -7.32 -16.31 -23.05
N LEU A 309 -6.40 -15.92 -22.15
CA LEU A 309 -5.16 -16.67 -21.90
C LEU A 309 -5.36 -17.90 -20.99
N LYS A 310 -6.18 -17.79 -19.94
CA LYS A 310 -6.21 -18.84 -18.89
C LYS A 310 -7.61 -19.20 -18.40
N TYR A 311 -8.50 -18.22 -18.23
CA TYR A 311 -9.77 -18.41 -17.54
C TYR A 311 -10.97 -18.16 -18.47
N ARG A 312 -11.19 -19.01 -19.47
CA ARG A 312 -12.30 -18.87 -20.44
C ARG A 312 -13.69 -18.78 -19.82
N ARG A 313 -13.86 -19.34 -18.61
CA ARG A 313 -15.09 -19.21 -17.81
C ARG A 313 -15.38 -17.77 -17.35
N LEU A 314 -14.44 -16.84 -17.47
CA LEU A 314 -14.66 -15.41 -17.25
C LEU A 314 -15.41 -14.74 -18.40
N ILE A 315 -15.40 -15.32 -19.61
CA ILE A 315 -16.10 -14.75 -20.78
C ILE A 315 -17.59 -14.52 -20.50
N PRO A 316 -18.39 -15.53 -20.07
CA PRO A 316 -19.81 -15.29 -19.78
C PRO A 316 -20.01 -14.27 -18.66
N LEU A 317 -19.14 -14.25 -17.64
CA LEU A 317 -19.23 -13.29 -16.54
C LEU A 317 -18.95 -11.86 -17.00
N ALA A 318 -17.95 -11.67 -17.87
CA ALA A 318 -17.63 -10.39 -18.49
C ALA A 318 -18.76 -9.91 -19.41
N ILE A 319 -19.38 -10.81 -20.17
CA ILE A 319 -20.54 -10.48 -21.02
C ILE A 319 -21.71 -10.02 -20.15
N VAL A 320 -22.04 -10.75 -19.08
CA VAL A 320 -23.13 -10.36 -18.17
C VAL A 320 -22.84 -9.01 -17.50
N ALA A 321 -21.61 -8.80 -17.01
CA ALA A 321 -21.23 -7.52 -16.42
C ALA A 321 -21.29 -6.35 -17.42
N GLY A 322 -20.84 -6.57 -18.66
CA GLY A 322 -20.93 -5.58 -19.73
C GLY A 322 -22.39 -5.27 -20.11
N LEU A 323 -23.24 -6.29 -20.21
CA LEU A 323 -24.68 -6.10 -20.47
C LEU A 323 -25.36 -5.34 -19.33
N LEU A 324 -25.05 -5.65 -18.07
CA LEU A 324 -25.56 -4.89 -16.94
C LEU A 324 -25.14 -3.42 -17.02
N LEU A 325 -23.89 -3.14 -17.35
CA LEU A 325 -23.39 -1.78 -17.53
C LEU A 325 -24.11 -1.04 -18.69
N LEU A 326 -24.44 -1.73 -19.77
CA LEU A 326 -25.12 -1.13 -20.92
C LEU A 326 -26.64 -0.98 -20.76
N LEU A 327 -27.28 -1.85 -19.98
CA LEU A 327 -28.74 -1.94 -19.89
C LEU A 327 -29.32 -1.31 -18.62
N LEU A 328 -28.53 -1.16 -17.55
CA LEU A 328 -29.04 -0.57 -16.31
C LEU A 328 -29.32 0.93 -16.51
N PRO A 329 -30.47 1.46 -16.03
CA PRO A 329 -30.78 2.89 -16.13
C PRO A 329 -29.75 3.76 -15.39
N ILE A 330 -29.27 3.27 -14.25
CA ILE A 330 -28.31 3.97 -13.38
C ILE A 330 -26.96 4.15 -14.08
N THR A 331 -26.59 3.28 -15.00
CA THR A 331 -25.29 3.32 -15.69
C THR A 331 -25.33 4.10 -17.00
N GLN A 332 -26.49 4.58 -17.46
CA GLN A 332 -26.62 5.26 -18.76
C GLN A 332 -25.83 6.57 -18.81
N GLU A 333 -25.82 7.35 -17.73
CA GLU A 333 -25.01 8.58 -17.65
C GLU A 333 -23.51 8.25 -17.76
N TYR A 334 -23.09 7.13 -17.18
CA TYR A 334 -21.72 6.65 -17.28
C TYR A 334 -21.38 6.16 -18.71
N VAL A 335 -22.32 5.48 -19.37
CA VAL A 335 -22.16 5.00 -20.75
C VAL A 335 -22.08 6.16 -21.74
N ALA A 336 -22.91 7.19 -21.57
CA ALA A 336 -22.88 8.40 -22.40
C ALA A 336 -21.49 9.05 -22.38
N ARG A 337 -20.91 9.21 -21.19
CA ARG A 337 -19.55 9.76 -21.03
C ARG A 337 -18.43 8.87 -21.56
N LEU A 338 -18.66 7.55 -21.53
CA LEU A 338 -17.73 6.58 -22.11
C LEU A 338 -17.71 6.72 -23.64
N LEU A 339 -18.88 6.97 -24.26
CA LEU A 339 -19.01 7.26 -25.68
C LEU A 339 -18.39 8.63 -26.06
N GLU A 340 -18.61 9.66 -25.24
CA GLU A 340 -17.98 10.98 -25.40
C GLU A 340 -16.44 10.93 -25.32
N GLY A 341 -15.91 10.03 -24.47
CA GLY A 341 -14.48 9.78 -24.40
C GLY A 341 -13.91 9.15 -25.68
N PHE A 342 -14.66 8.25 -26.31
CA PHE A 342 -14.26 7.66 -27.59
C PHE A 342 -14.40 8.63 -28.77
N SER A 343 -15.27 9.64 -28.67
CA SER A 343 -15.43 10.66 -29.71
C SER A 343 -14.42 11.81 -29.60
N GLY A 344 -13.59 11.85 -28.55
CA GLY A 344 -12.57 12.89 -28.34
C GLY A 344 -13.18 14.28 -28.06
N GLN A 345 -14.45 14.32 -27.65
CA GLN A 345 -15.18 15.56 -27.37
C GLN A 345 -15.15 15.95 -25.90
N ASP A 346 -14.46 15.16 -25.07
CA ASP A 346 -14.43 15.36 -23.63
C ASP A 346 -13.25 16.20 -23.16
N LEU A 347 -13.55 17.23 -22.38
CA LEU A 347 -12.63 18.18 -21.75
C LEU A 347 -12.08 17.69 -20.40
N ALA A 348 -12.58 16.57 -19.87
CA ALA A 348 -12.27 16.08 -18.51
C ALA A 348 -11.02 15.17 -18.42
N THR A 349 -10.15 15.14 -19.43
CA THR A 349 -8.94 14.28 -19.45
C THR A 349 -7.64 15.06 -19.60
#